data_AF-A0A9E0W2F5-F1
#
_entry.id   AF-A0A9E0W2F5-F1
#
_cell.length_a   1.000
_cell.length_b   1.000
_cell.length_c   1.000
_cell.angle_alpha   90.00
_cell.angle_beta   90.00
_cell.angle_gamma   90.00
#
_symmetry.space_group_name_H-M   'P 1'
#
loop_
_entity.id
_entity.type
_entity.pdbx_description
1 polymer ?
#
loop_
_entity_poly.entity_id
_entity_poly.type
_entity_poly.pdbx_seq_one_letter_code
_entity_poly.pdbx_strand_id
1 'polypeptide(L)' 'MGLEQAWYRGSRWLKLLRPLESLFCILARRRRQEYQQGKRPSWTAPVPVVVVGNISVGGTGKSPLVIWLVEQLR' A
#
# COMPACT_ATOMS: atom_id res chain seq x y z
N MET A 1 3.87 19.58 9.02
CA MET A 1 2.98 18.64 9.74
C MET A 1 1.51 19.09 9.69
N GLY A 2 0.96 19.44 8.52
CA GLY A 2 -0.44 19.91 8.40
C GLY A 2 -1.33 18.96 7.61
N LEU A 3 -0.81 18.41 6.50
CA LEU A 3 -1.54 17.53 5.59
C LEU A 3 -1.82 16.14 6.18
N GLU A 4 -0.84 15.49 6.81
CA GLU A 4 -1.05 14.19 7.46
C GLU A 4 -2.09 14.28 8.57
N GLN A 5 -2.02 15.31 9.41
CA GLN A 5 -3.03 15.51 10.47
C GLN A 5 -4.42 15.82 9.91
N ALA A 6 -4.52 16.63 8.84
CA ALA A 6 -5.79 16.89 8.17
C ALA A 6 -6.38 15.63 7.51
N TRP A 7 -5.52 14.76 6.97
CA TRP A 7 -5.87 13.45 6.41
C TRP A 7 -6.42 12.51 7.49
N TYR A 8 -5.72 12.36 8.62
CA TYR A 8 -6.17 11.52 9.74
C TYR A 8 -7.40 12.08 10.47
N ARG A 9 -7.61 13.42 10.50
CA ARG A 9 -8.78 14.06 11.12
C ARG A 9 -10.01 14.13 10.21
N GLY A 10 -9.92 13.71 8.94
CA GLY A 10 -11.07 13.74 8.02
C GLY A 10 -11.60 15.15 7.75
N SER A 11 -10.70 16.13 7.59
CA SER A 11 -11.10 17.53 7.42
C SER A 11 -12.02 17.71 6.20
N ARG A 12 -13.09 18.51 6.33
CA ARG A 12 -14.18 18.60 5.34
C ARG A 12 -13.72 19.02 3.94
N TRP A 13 -12.56 19.67 3.83
CA TRP A 13 -12.00 20.17 2.57
C TRP A 13 -11.39 19.04 1.72
N LEU A 14 -11.05 17.88 2.33
CA LEU A 14 -10.68 16.67 1.60
C LEU A 14 -11.84 16.09 0.76
N LYS A 15 -13.08 16.51 1.01
CA LYS A 15 -14.22 16.09 0.18
C LYS A 15 -14.09 16.55 -1.28
N LEU A 16 -13.38 17.66 -1.54
CA LEU A 16 -13.07 18.12 -2.90
C LEU A 16 -12.10 17.18 -3.63
N LEU A 17 -11.31 16.40 -2.89
CA LEU A 17 -10.40 15.40 -3.45
C LEU A 17 -11.06 14.04 -3.68
N ARG A 18 -12.30 13.82 -3.20
CA ARG A 18 -13.06 12.58 -3.41
C ARG A 18 -13.21 12.14 -4.87
N PRO A 19 -13.49 13.02 -5.87
CA PRO A 19 -13.54 12.57 -7.26
C PRO A 19 -12.18 12.03 -7.72
N LEU A 20 -11.09 12.66 -7.28
CA LEU A 20 -9.72 12.23 -7.58
C LEU A 20 -9.37 10.92 -6.87
N GLU A 21 -9.77 10.78 -5.60
CA GLU A 21 -9.66 9.55 -4.81
C GLU A 21 -10.41 8.40 -5.48
N SER A 22 -11.66 8.62 -5.90
CA SER A 22 -12.47 7.62 -6.58
C SER A 22 -11.82 7.16 -7.89
N LEU A 23 -11.32 8.11 -8.70
CA LEU A 23 -10.58 7.79 -9.92
C LEU A 23 -9.34 6.94 -9.60
N PHE A 24 -8.55 7.34 -8.61
CA PHE A 24 -7.38 6.57 -8.16
C PHE A 24 -7.78 5.17 -7.66
N CYS A 25 -8.84 5.06 -6.86
CA CYS A 25 -9.36 3.78 -6.37
C CYS A 25 -9.80 2.87 -7.52
N ILE A 26 -10.48 3.39 -8.54
CA ILE A 26 -10.88 2.63 -9.72
C ILE A 26 -9.63 2.12 -10.45
N LEU A 27 -8.64 2.98 -10.69
CA LEU A 27 -7.39 2.59 -11.34
C LEU A 27 -6.60 1.56 -10.53
N ALA A 28 -6.50 1.73 -9.22
CA ALA A 28 -5.84 0.80 -8.32
C ALA A 28 -6.54 -0.57 -8.28
N ARG A 29 -7.88 -0.58 -8.25
CA ARG A 29 -8.69 -1.81 -8.32
C ARG A 29 -8.51 -2.52 -9.66
N ARG A 30 -8.56 -1.79 -10.78
CA ARG A 30 -8.32 -2.34 -12.12
C ARG A 30 -6.93 -2.96 -12.22
N ARG A 31 -5.89 -2.24 -11.78
CA ARG A 31 -4.52 -2.76 -11.73
C ARG A 31 -4.44 -4.04 -10.90
N ARG A 32 -5.04 -4.08 -9.72
CA ARG A 32 -5.09 -5.29 -8.87
C ARG A 32 -5.77 -6.45 -9.58
N GLN A 33 -6.90 -6.21 -10.23
CA GLN A 33 -7.62 -7.24 -11.01
C GLN A 33 -6.79 -7.75 -12.18
N GLU A 34 -6.08 -6.89 -12.89
CA GLU A 34 -5.20 -7.29 -13.99
C GLU A 34 -4.08 -8.23 -13.52
N TYR A 35 -3.46 -7.98 -12.36
CA TYR A 35 -2.49 -8.92 -11.77
C TYR A 35 -3.14 -10.22 -11.31
N GLN A 36 -4.32 -10.17 -10.67
CA GLN A 36 -5.03 -11.38 -10.22
C GLN A 36 -5.49 -12.27 -11.37
N GLN A 37 -5.84 -11.66 -12.51
CA GLN A 37 -6.25 -12.37 -13.72
C GLN A 37 -5.05 -12.82 -14.58
N GLY A 38 -3.81 -12.60 -14.14
CA GLY A 38 -2.60 -12.96 -14.90
C GLY A 38 -2.39 -12.14 -16.18
N LYS A 39 -3.11 -11.03 -16.36
CA LYS A 39 -3.02 -10.17 -17.55
C LYS A 39 -1.76 -9.30 -17.58
N ARG A 40 -1.04 -9.20 -16.45
CA ARG A 40 0.24 -8.50 -16.34
C ARG A 40 1.37 -9.49 -16.06
N PRO A 41 2.56 -9.25 -16.65
CA PRO A 41 3.72 -10.07 -16.35
C PRO A 41 4.04 -10.00 -14.87
N SER A 42 4.20 -11.17 -14.25
CA SER A 42 4.58 -11.34 -12.86
C SER A 42 5.80 -12.24 -12.83
N TRP A 43 6.86 -11.80 -12.14
CA TRP A 43 8.06 -12.61 -11.98
C TRP A 43 7.92 -13.49 -10.74
N THR A 44 8.27 -14.78 -10.90
CA THR A 44 8.28 -15.74 -9.80
C THR A 44 9.73 -16.07 -9.47
N ALA A 45 10.11 -15.86 -8.21
CA ALA A 45 11.44 -16.21 -7.73
C ALA A 45 11.60 -17.74 -7.64
N PRO A 46 12.81 -18.29 -7.87
CA PRO A 46 13.09 -19.72 -7.69
C PRO A 46 13.18 -20.15 -6.21
N VAL A 47 12.99 -19.22 -5.26
CA VAL A 47 13.07 -19.44 -3.81
C VAL A 47 11.83 -18.88 -3.12
N PRO A 48 11.49 -19.33 -1.89
CA PRO A 48 10.41 -18.72 -1.12
C PRO A 48 10.69 -17.24 -0.86
N VAL A 49 9.73 -16.36 -1.18
CA VAL A 49 9.84 -14.91 -0.99
C VAL A 49 8.72 -14.43 -0.08
N VAL A 50 9.09 -13.68 0.96
CA VAL A 50 8.15 -13.01 1.87
C VAL A 50 8.17 -11.51 1.56
N VAL A 51 7.00 -10.94 1.24
CA VAL A 51 6.86 -9.50 0.91
C VAL A 51 6.23 -8.78 2.10
N VAL A 52 6.97 -7.85 2.72
CA VAL A 52 6.49 -7.02 3.83
C VAL A 52 6.11 -5.63 3.32
N GLY A 53 4.82 -5.31 3.34
CA GLY A 53 4.25 -4.03 2.89
C GLY A 53 3.44 -3.32 3.99
N ASN A 54 2.92 -2.13 3.68
CA ASN A 54 1.94 -1.44 4.52
C ASN A 54 0.92 -0.73 3.63
N ILE A 55 -0.29 -0.56 4.17
CA ILE A 55 -1.43 0.07 3.50
C ILE A 55 -1.51 1.57 3.82
N SER A 56 -0.96 2.00 4.96
CA SER A 56 -0.99 3.40 5.40
C SER A 56 0.27 4.17 4.98
N VAL A 57 0.08 5.48 4.75
CA VAL A 57 1.16 6.43 4.45
C VAL A 57 1.79 6.91 5.75
N GLY A 58 3.12 6.97 5.81
CA GLY A 58 3.90 7.41 6.99
C GLY A 58 4.86 6.34 7.55
N GLY A 59 5.52 6.66 8.67
CA GLY A 59 6.45 5.77 9.37
C GLY A 59 5.74 4.66 10.13
N THR A 60 5.27 3.63 9.42
CA THR A 60 4.41 2.57 9.98
C THR A 60 5.17 1.35 10.47
N GLY A 61 6.41 1.51 10.92
CA GLY A 61 7.18 0.42 11.54
C GLY A 61 7.59 -0.74 10.61
N LYS A 62 7.54 -0.58 9.28
CA LYS A 62 7.98 -1.64 8.35
C LYS A 62 9.42 -2.08 8.61
N SER A 63 10.33 -1.13 8.84
CA SER A 63 11.74 -1.44 9.03
C SER A 63 11.99 -2.23 10.33
N PRO A 64 11.46 -1.83 11.51
CA PRO A 64 11.48 -2.68 12.70
C PRO A 64 10.86 -4.06 12.49
N LEU A 65 9.74 -4.16 11.77
CA LEU A 65 9.08 -5.45 11.51
C LEU A 65 9.93 -6.39 10.65
N VAL A 66 10.59 -5.85 9.62
CA VAL A 66 11.49 -6.64 8.76
C VAL A 66 12.68 -7.15 9.56
N ILE A 67 13.27 -6.32 10.44
CA ILE A 67 14.37 -6.74 11.31
C ILE A 67 13.93 -7.90 12.20
N TRP A 68 12.80 -7.75 12.89
CA TRP A 68 12.24 -8.80 13.74
C TRP A 68 11.97 -10.09 12.96
N LEU A 69 11.41 -10.00 11.74
CA LEU A 69 11.12 -11.17 10.91
C LEU A 69 12.41 -11.91 10.50
N VAL A 70 13.47 -11.18 10.15
CA VAL A 70 14.78 -11.76 9.81
C VAL A 70 15.39 -12.44 11.03
N GLU A 71 15.22 -11.90 12.24
CA GLU A 71 15.68 -12.54 13.48
C GLU A 71 14.92 -13.83 13.80
N GLN A 72 13.62 -13.91 13.50
CA GLN A 72 12.82 -15.13 13.74
C GLN A 72 13.06 -16.25 12.70
N LEU A 73 13.49 -15.89 11.49
CA LEU A 73 13.77 -16.83 10.40
C LEU A 73 15.26 -17.24 10.32
N ARG A 74 16.04 -16.80 11.31
CA ARG A 74 17.45 -17.15 11.48
C ARG A 74 17.59 -18.53 12.13
#